data_AF-A0A9P8PGW8-F1
#
_entry.id   AF-A0A9P8PGW8-F1
#
_cell.length_a   1.000
_cell.length_b   1.000
_cell.length_c   1.000
_cell.angle_alpha   90.00
_cell.angle_beta   90.00
_cell.angle_gamma   90.00
#
_symmetry.space_group_name_H-M   'P 1'
#
loop_
_entity.id
_entity.type
_entity.pdbx_description
1 polymer ?
#
loop_
_entity_poly.entity_id
_entity_poly.type
_entity_poly.pdbx_seq_one_letter_code
_entity_poly.pdbx_strand_id
1 'polypeptide(L)'
;MGYKKEVNTPRSTRQLRRKEATPDAHSNLLNFEDNPDLLDFDQSIRITNDTEPNLTKLNFDFKYDTKTAVVPPTDLRKEGIPSSHSKGRRGLRDSTIKNHHDHMADSLPHTVYELYHRKMEKEEKRMANRDKEKIYFEADKLKSDIETLNSLEWTRSLPHMTYVRDVKDVTEMTKKRDLTVKYIETILGKFDSYKKREDRITKRSKLRLREKDLQIYTKVDKYDYMAESATDEEEENMTNEEIKKHRERKLFAKFGPRIKLNLTNGKTLIAEPFKETSVVETRR
;
A
#
# COMPACT_ATOMS: atom_id res chain seq x y z
N MET A 1 -52.45 -33.48 54.99
CA MET A 1 -52.10 -32.19 54.40
C MET A 1 -50.59 -32.14 54.24
N GLY A 2 -50.11 -32.30 53.00
CA GLY A 2 -48.69 -32.51 52.69
C GLY A 2 -47.99 -31.22 52.31
N TYR A 3 -46.87 -30.94 52.98
CA TYR A 3 -45.92 -29.92 52.55
C TYR A 3 -45.02 -30.50 51.46
N LYS A 4 -45.16 -29.99 50.23
CA LYS A 4 -44.28 -30.33 49.11
C LYS A 4 -42.93 -29.65 49.33
N LYS A 5 -41.86 -30.43 49.45
CA LYS A 5 -40.47 -29.95 49.34
C LYS A 5 -40.18 -29.63 47.88
N GLU A 6 -39.89 -28.38 47.56
CA GLU A 6 -39.37 -27.99 46.25
C GLU A 6 -37.90 -28.42 46.15
N VAL A 7 -37.61 -29.25 45.14
CA VAL A 7 -36.27 -29.70 44.78
C VAL A 7 -35.62 -28.60 43.96
N ASN A 8 -34.61 -27.96 44.52
CA ASN A 8 -33.85 -26.89 43.89
C ASN A 8 -32.88 -27.50 42.86
N THR A 9 -33.25 -27.50 41.58
CA THR A 9 -32.34 -27.90 40.50
C THR A 9 -31.32 -26.79 40.22
N PRO A 10 -30.01 -27.09 40.10
CA PRO A 10 -29.01 -26.08 39.82
C PRO A 10 -29.23 -25.46 38.43
N ARG A 11 -29.23 -24.13 38.36
CA ARG A 11 -29.32 -23.37 37.10
C ARG A 11 -28.15 -23.73 36.18
N SER A 12 -28.46 -24.33 35.04
CA SER A 12 -27.51 -24.54 33.93
C SER A 12 -26.93 -23.19 33.49
N THR A 13 -25.65 -22.94 33.79
CA THR A 13 -24.91 -21.81 33.24
C THR A 13 -24.76 -22.02 31.72
N ARG A 14 -25.09 -20.99 30.95
CA ARG A 14 -24.90 -20.99 29.48
C ARG A 14 -23.42 -21.23 29.18
N GLN A 15 -23.07 -22.40 28.67
CA GLN A 15 -21.76 -22.62 28.08
C GLN A 15 -21.74 -21.95 26.70
N LEU A 16 -20.93 -20.91 26.57
CA LEU A 16 -20.56 -20.36 25.27
C LEU A 16 -19.88 -21.47 24.46
N ARG A 17 -20.39 -21.75 23.26
CA ARG A 17 -19.71 -22.63 22.29
C ARG A 17 -18.28 -22.12 22.13
N ARG A 18 -17.29 -22.93 22.51
CA ARG A 18 -15.89 -22.69 22.18
C ARG A 18 -15.79 -22.70 20.66
N LYS A 19 -15.45 -21.56 20.06
CA LYS A 19 -14.98 -21.54 18.68
C LYS A 19 -13.59 -22.18 18.70
N GLU A 20 -13.44 -23.31 18.05
CA GLU A 20 -12.12 -23.82 17.72
C GLU A 20 -11.46 -22.76 16.83
N ALA A 21 -10.34 -22.20 17.31
CA ALA A 21 -9.57 -21.25 16.53
C ALA A 21 -8.94 -22.01 15.37
N THR A 22 -9.38 -21.71 14.15
CA THR A 22 -8.63 -22.09 12.95
C THR A 22 -7.26 -21.42 13.04
N PRO A 23 -6.15 -22.18 12.98
CA PRO A 23 -4.83 -21.57 12.97
C PRO A 23 -4.71 -20.70 11.71
N ASP A 24 -4.46 -19.40 11.89
CA ASP A 24 -4.08 -18.50 10.80
C ASP A 24 -2.75 -18.99 10.23
N ALA A 25 -2.82 -19.84 9.19
CA ALA A 25 -1.65 -20.46 8.56
C ALA A 25 -0.74 -19.44 7.84
N HIS A 26 -1.13 -18.17 7.76
CA HIS A 26 -0.45 -17.17 6.94
C HIS A 26 0.24 -16.05 7.73
N SER A 27 0.02 -15.92 9.06
CA SER A 27 0.68 -14.85 9.82
C SER A 27 2.16 -15.12 10.11
N ASN A 28 2.62 -16.38 9.98
CA ASN A 28 3.99 -16.77 10.26
C ASN A 28 4.85 -17.01 9.02
N LEU A 29 4.31 -16.84 7.81
CA LEU A 29 5.07 -17.09 6.57
C LEU A 29 6.08 -15.97 6.24
N LEU A 30 6.01 -14.83 6.92
CA LEU A 30 6.84 -13.65 6.64
C LEU A 30 7.57 -13.10 7.89
N ASN A 31 7.51 -13.80 9.03
CA ASN A 31 8.28 -13.45 10.23
C ASN A 31 9.64 -14.17 10.20
N PHE A 32 10.59 -13.60 9.45
CA PHE A 32 11.94 -14.14 9.31
C PHE A 32 12.84 -13.89 10.53
N GLU A 33 12.43 -13.01 11.46
CA GLU A 33 13.18 -12.75 12.69
C GLU A 33 13.02 -13.87 13.73
N ASP A 34 11.90 -14.60 13.72
CA ASP A 34 11.57 -15.60 14.75
C ASP A 34 12.17 -17.00 14.46
N ASN A 35 12.53 -17.30 13.21
CA ASN A 35 13.13 -18.59 12.81
C ASN A 35 14.18 -18.39 11.70
N PRO A 36 15.41 -17.97 12.04
CA PRO A 36 16.48 -17.76 11.05
C PRO A 36 16.90 -19.06 10.34
N ASP A 37 16.67 -20.22 10.95
CA ASP A 37 17.02 -21.53 10.38
C ASP A 37 16.06 -22.01 9.29
N LEU A 38 14.94 -21.31 9.05
CA LEU A 38 13.96 -21.68 8.01
C LEU A 38 14.41 -21.26 6.61
N LEU A 39 15.39 -20.36 6.51
CA LEU A 39 16.00 -19.93 5.26
C LEU A 39 17.35 -20.64 5.11
N ASP A 40 17.35 -21.73 4.34
CA ASP A 40 18.60 -22.36 3.92
C ASP A 40 19.22 -21.48 2.82
N PHE A 41 20.20 -20.65 3.19
CA PHE A 41 20.82 -19.67 2.29
C PHE A 41 21.51 -20.32 1.08
N ASP A 42 21.88 -21.59 1.20
CA ASP A 42 22.52 -22.35 0.13
C ASP A 42 21.49 -23.08 -0.75
N GLN A 43 20.20 -23.03 -0.40
CA GLN A 43 19.14 -23.66 -1.20
C GLN A 43 18.80 -22.78 -2.41
N SER A 44 19.10 -23.28 -3.62
CA SER A 44 18.78 -22.58 -4.87
C SER A 44 17.27 -22.39 -5.04
N ILE A 45 16.80 -21.14 -5.09
CA ILE A 45 15.39 -20.81 -5.32
C ILE A 45 15.04 -21.09 -6.78
N ARG A 46 14.04 -21.95 -7.01
CA ARG A 46 13.58 -22.31 -8.35
C ARG A 46 12.42 -21.40 -8.74
N ILE A 47 12.69 -20.40 -9.58
CA ILE A 47 11.65 -19.53 -10.14
C ILE A 47 10.93 -20.30 -11.25
N THR A 48 9.65 -20.58 -11.07
CA THR A 48 8.77 -21.13 -12.11
C THR A 48 7.86 -20.03 -12.64
N ASN A 49 7.74 -19.92 -13.96
CA ASN A 49 6.70 -19.11 -14.60
C ASN A 49 5.47 -20.01 -14.81
N ASP A 50 4.29 -19.57 -14.36
CA ASP A 50 3.04 -20.33 -14.48
C ASP A 50 2.59 -20.60 -15.93
N THR A 51 3.27 -20.02 -16.92
CA THR A 51 2.88 -20.09 -18.33
C THR A 51 3.67 -21.08 -19.19
N GLU A 52 4.82 -21.61 -18.74
CA GLU A 52 5.62 -22.57 -19.51
C GLU A 52 6.40 -23.50 -18.55
N PRO A 53 6.03 -24.79 -18.40
CA PRO A 53 6.63 -25.69 -17.42
C PRO A 53 8.02 -26.24 -17.80
N ASN A 54 8.61 -25.84 -18.93
CA ASN A 54 9.86 -26.43 -19.42
C ASN A 54 10.98 -25.41 -19.67
N LEU A 55 11.92 -25.43 -18.71
CA LEU A 55 13.37 -25.24 -18.86
C LEU A 55 13.89 -23.89 -19.38
N THR A 56 14.46 -23.13 -18.44
CA THR A 56 15.86 -22.70 -18.54
C THR A 56 16.39 -22.39 -17.14
N LYS A 57 17.38 -23.16 -16.66
CA LYS A 57 18.18 -22.76 -15.52
C LYS A 57 18.98 -21.54 -15.95
N LEU A 58 18.63 -20.37 -15.43
CA LEU A 58 19.48 -19.19 -15.55
C LEU A 58 20.65 -19.37 -14.60
N ASN A 59 21.81 -19.74 -15.14
CA ASN A 59 23.06 -19.77 -14.39
C ASN A 59 23.48 -18.32 -14.09
N PHE A 60 23.07 -17.81 -12.94
CA PHE A 60 23.62 -16.57 -12.39
C PHE A 60 24.76 -16.92 -11.43
N ASP A 61 26.00 -16.88 -11.93
CA ASP A 61 27.20 -16.90 -11.10
C ASP A 61 27.42 -15.50 -10.51
N PHE A 62 26.64 -15.13 -9.50
CA PHE A 62 26.95 -13.97 -8.66
C PHE A 62 27.69 -14.45 -7.42
N LYS A 63 29.02 -14.32 -7.43
CA LYS A 63 29.84 -14.58 -6.24
C LYS A 63 29.71 -13.39 -5.29
N TYR A 64 28.92 -13.55 -4.24
CA TYR A 64 28.84 -12.60 -3.14
C TYR A 64 30.13 -12.70 -2.32
N ASP A 65 31.04 -11.73 -2.45
CA ASP A 65 32.27 -11.70 -1.66
C ASP A 65 31.96 -11.10 -0.28
N THR A 66 31.64 -11.98 0.67
CA THR A 66 31.32 -11.66 2.07
C THR A 66 32.45 -10.93 2.80
N LYS A 67 33.64 -10.83 2.21
CA LYS A 67 34.81 -10.16 2.80
C LYS A 67 34.76 -8.63 2.70
N THR A 68 33.87 -8.06 1.90
CA THR A 68 33.75 -6.59 1.73
C THR A 68 32.55 -5.97 2.44
N ALA A 69 31.70 -6.78 3.07
CA ALA A 69 30.58 -6.31 3.86
C ALA A 69 31.07 -5.76 5.22
N VAL A 70 31.44 -4.48 5.25
CA VAL A 70 31.70 -3.75 6.49
C VAL A 70 30.36 -3.40 7.13
N VAL A 71 29.90 -4.25 8.05
CA VAL A 71 28.80 -3.91 8.96
C VAL A 71 29.37 -2.93 10.00
N PRO A 72 28.88 -1.68 10.10
CA PRO A 72 29.34 -0.77 11.13
C PRO A 72 29.01 -1.37 12.52
N PRO A 73 29.96 -1.41 13.46
CA PRO A 73 29.72 -1.98 14.77
C PRO A 73 28.76 -1.07 15.56
N THR A 74 27.50 -1.50 15.70
CA THR A 74 26.59 -0.95 16.68
C THR A 74 26.92 -1.55 18.04
N ASP A 75 27.68 -0.81 18.84
CA ASP A 75 27.90 -1.09 20.26
C ASP A 75 26.60 -0.83 21.05
N LEU A 76 25.68 -1.78 20.97
CA LEU A 76 24.55 -1.91 21.89
C LEU A 76 24.81 -3.13 22.77
N ARG A 77 25.79 -3.01 23.67
CA ARG A 77 26.00 -4.00 24.74
C ARG A 77 26.19 -3.32 26.09
N LYS A 78 25.23 -3.64 26.95
CA LYS A 78 25.36 -3.95 28.39
C LYS A 78 25.29 -2.77 29.36
N GLU A 79 24.08 -2.30 29.58
CA GLU A 79 23.59 -2.07 30.95
C GLU A 79 22.49 -3.12 31.21
N GLY A 80 22.60 -3.83 32.34
CA GLY A 80 22.05 -5.17 32.52
C GLY A 80 20.52 -5.25 32.50
N ILE A 81 20.00 -6.17 31.67
CA ILE A 81 18.66 -6.72 31.84
C ILE A 81 18.82 -8.21 32.15
N PRO A 82 18.33 -8.70 33.31
CA PRO A 82 18.45 -10.10 33.66
C PRO A 82 17.62 -10.95 32.70
N SER A 83 18.29 -11.93 32.10
CA SER A 83 17.72 -13.08 31.41
C SER A 83 16.60 -13.70 32.25
N SER A 84 15.37 -13.67 31.73
CA SER A 84 14.26 -14.45 32.30
C SER A 84 13.76 -15.45 31.26
N HIS A 85 13.78 -16.71 31.66
CA HIS A 85 13.27 -17.86 30.92
C HIS A 85 11.82 -17.67 30.47
N SER A 86 11.58 -17.98 29.20
CA SER A 86 10.30 -18.03 28.53
C SER A 86 9.44 -19.22 29.01
N LYS A 87 8.58 -19.01 30.02
CA LYS A 87 7.35 -19.81 30.18
C LYS A 87 6.19 -18.93 30.66
N GLY A 88 5.22 -18.74 29.77
CA GLY A 88 3.94 -18.10 30.05
C GLY A 88 3.81 -16.72 29.41
N ARG A 89 3.08 -16.64 28.28
CA ARG A 89 2.56 -15.38 27.74
C ARG A 89 1.62 -14.76 28.77
N ARG A 90 2.15 -13.92 29.65
CA ARG A 90 1.32 -12.98 30.43
C ARG A 90 0.82 -11.97 29.42
N GLY A 91 -0.47 -12.03 29.07
CA GLY A 91 -1.10 -10.93 28.36
C GLY A 91 -0.79 -9.64 29.11
N LEU A 92 -0.39 -8.60 28.38
CA LEU A 92 -0.25 -7.27 28.97
C LEU A 92 -1.53 -7.00 29.76
N ARG A 93 -1.40 -6.76 31.07
CA ARG A 93 -2.53 -6.32 31.87
C ARG A 93 -3.01 -5.02 31.26
N ASP A 94 -4.33 -4.88 31.05
CA ASP A 94 -5.00 -3.64 30.64
C ASP A 94 -4.64 -2.43 31.52
N SER A 95 -3.97 -2.63 32.66
CA SER A 95 -3.41 -1.57 33.49
C SER A 95 -2.19 -0.84 32.91
N THR A 96 -1.53 -1.36 31.86
CA THR A 96 -0.39 -0.68 31.21
C THR A 96 -0.84 0.23 30.06
N ILE A 97 -2.08 0.12 29.61
CA ILE A 97 -2.74 1.10 28.72
C ILE A 97 -3.62 2.01 29.58
N LYS A 98 -3.08 2.51 30.70
CA LYS A 98 -3.65 3.69 31.33
C LYS A 98 -3.16 4.87 30.52
N ASN A 99 -4.08 5.42 29.73
CA ASN A 99 -3.95 6.68 29.01
C ASN A 99 -3.43 7.78 29.97
N HIS A 100 -2.12 7.96 30.04
CA HIS A 100 -1.49 9.14 30.63
C HIS A 100 -1.59 10.33 29.64
N HIS A 101 -2.77 10.52 29.05
CA HIS A 101 -3.06 11.67 28.19
C HIS A 101 -3.50 12.92 28.99
N ASP A 102 -3.71 12.78 30.29
CA ASP A 102 -3.97 13.93 31.15
C ASP A 102 -2.65 14.59 31.57
N HIS A 103 -2.33 15.69 30.86
CA HIS A 103 -1.47 16.81 31.28
C HIS A 103 0.05 16.80 31.04
N MET A 104 0.62 15.87 30.27
CA MET A 104 1.93 16.18 29.66
C MET A 104 1.64 16.85 28.32
N ALA A 105 1.70 18.18 28.29
CA ALA A 105 1.69 18.95 27.05
C ALA A 105 2.65 18.28 26.07
N ASP A 106 2.15 17.97 24.87
CA ASP A 106 2.94 17.31 23.83
C ASP A 106 4.28 18.04 23.71
N SER A 107 5.37 17.32 23.95
CA SER A 107 6.72 17.87 23.83
C SER A 107 7.04 18.29 22.39
N LEU A 108 6.24 17.86 21.42
CA LEU A 108 6.43 18.12 20.00
C LEU A 108 5.13 18.57 19.30
N PRO A 109 4.58 19.75 19.67
CA PRO A 109 3.30 20.21 19.13
C PRO A 109 3.39 20.42 17.61
N HIS A 110 2.43 19.84 16.88
CA HIS A 110 2.39 19.84 15.40
C HIS A 110 2.38 21.25 14.79
N THR A 111 1.82 22.22 15.50
CA THR A 111 1.75 23.63 15.09
C THR A 111 3.13 24.25 14.82
N VAL A 112 4.17 23.77 15.50
CA VAL A 112 5.57 24.23 15.29
C VAL A 112 6.12 23.75 13.94
N TYR A 113 5.63 22.60 13.44
CA TYR A 113 6.12 21.97 12.21
C TYR A 113 5.26 22.23 10.98
N GLU A 114 4.04 22.75 11.12
CA GLU A 114 3.17 23.09 9.99
C GLU A 114 3.87 23.93 8.91
N LEU A 115 4.60 24.98 9.31
CA LEU A 115 5.32 25.84 8.38
C LEU A 115 6.42 25.06 7.64
N TYR A 116 7.09 24.13 8.33
CA TYR A 116 8.08 23.25 7.72
C TYR A 116 7.42 22.27 6.75
N HIS A 117 6.33 21.62 7.14
CA HIS A 117 5.58 20.71 6.28
C HIS A 117 5.07 21.39 5.01
N ARG A 118 4.48 22.59 5.12
CA ARG A 118 4.06 23.38 3.96
C ARG A 118 5.22 23.73 3.04
N LYS A 119 6.39 24.05 3.61
CA LYS A 119 7.61 24.33 2.84
C LYS A 119 8.11 23.07 2.12
N MET A 120 8.11 21.93 2.80
CA MET A 120 8.54 20.64 2.24
C MET A 120 7.58 20.16 1.15
N GLU A 121 6.27 20.22 1.38
CA GLU A 121 5.25 19.88 0.38
C GLU A 121 5.39 20.75 -0.88
N LYS A 122 5.65 22.05 -0.71
CA LYS A 122 5.90 22.96 -1.84
C LYS A 122 7.15 22.58 -2.62
N GLU A 123 8.24 22.22 -1.94
CA GLU A 123 9.48 21.81 -2.61
C GLU A 123 9.34 20.43 -3.27
N GLU A 124 8.67 19.46 -2.63
CA GLU A 124 8.36 18.16 -3.23
C GLU A 124 7.55 18.34 -4.52
N LYS A 125 6.50 19.16 -4.47
CA LYS A 125 5.69 19.48 -5.65
C LYS A 125 6.52 20.15 -6.75
N ARG A 126 7.45 21.03 -6.38
CA ARG A 126 8.36 21.68 -7.33
C ARG A 126 9.32 20.67 -7.97
N MET A 127 9.87 19.75 -7.20
CA MET A 127 10.76 18.69 -7.68
C MET A 127 10.02 17.72 -8.61
N ALA A 128 8.84 17.26 -8.20
CA ALA A 128 7.99 16.41 -9.03
C ALA A 128 7.62 17.07 -10.38
N ASN A 129 7.33 18.38 -10.37
CA ASN A 129 7.07 19.12 -11.60
C ASN A 129 8.29 19.23 -12.51
N ARG A 130 9.48 19.46 -11.96
CA ARG A 130 10.73 19.48 -12.74
C ARG A 130 11.04 18.13 -13.37
N ASP A 131 10.87 17.06 -12.60
CA ASP A 131 11.08 15.70 -13.10
C ASP A 131 10.09 15.39 -14.23
N LYS A 132 8.83 15.81 -14.07
CA LYS A 132 7.83 15.73 -15.13
C LYS A 132 8.29 16.50 -16.37
N GLU A 133 8.62 17.78 -16.25
CA GLU A 133 9.10 18.61 -17.38
C GLU A 133 10.29 17.98 -18.09
N LYS A 134 11.25 17.43 -17.33
CA LYS A 134 12.41 16.73 -17.88
C LYS A 134 12.00 15.50 -18.70
N ILE A 135 11.07 14.69 -18.20
CA ILE A 135 10.55 13.52 -18.93
C ILE A 135 9.87 13.95 -20.26
N TYR A 136 9.08 15.02 -20.25
CA TYR A 136 8.46 15.53 -21.48
C TYR A 136 9.51 16.06 -22.46
N PHE A 137 10.47 16.83 -21.97
CA PHE A 137 11.56 17.36 -22.78
C PHE A 137 12.39 16.25 -23.43
N GLU A 138 12.73 15.20 -22.66
CA GLU A 138 13.44 14.03 -23.18
C GLU A 138 12.60 13.29 -24.24
N ALA A 139 11.30 13.13 -24.02
CA ALA A 139 10.41 12.51 -25.01
C ALA A 139 10.32 13.32 -26.31
N ASP A 140 10.26 14.65 -26.24
CA ASP A 140 10.22 15.51 -27.42
C ASP A 140 11.57 15.53 -28.15
N LYS A 141 12.69 15.52 -27.40
CA LYS A 141 14.03 15.34 -27.97
C LYS A 141 14.11 14.02 -28.74
N LEU A 142 13.66 12.92 -28.16
CA LEU A 142 13.65 11.60 -28.79
C LEU A 142 12.80 11.54 -30.07
N LYS A 143 11.70 12.29 -30.14
CA LYS A 143 10.93 12.42 -31.39
C LYS A 143 11.69 13.17 -32.47
N SER A 144 12.31 14.30 -32.12
CA SER A 144 13.15 15.07 -33.04
C SER A 144 14.35 14.26 -33.54
N ASP A 145 14.93 13.45 -32.66
CA ASP A 145 15.98 12.48 -32.95
C ASP A 145 15.53 11.44 -34.00
N ILE A 146 14.32 10.87 -33.87
CA ILE A 146 13.73 9.97 -34.89
C ILE A 146 13.51 10.70 -36.22
N GLU A 147 12.95 11.92 -36.20
CA GLU A 147 12.73 12.70 -37.42
C GLU A 147 14.06 12.97 -38.14
N THR A 148 15.10 13.29 -37.39
CA THR A 148 16.45 13.49 -37.91
C THR A 148 17.04 12.21 -38.49
N LEU A 149 16.84 11.06 -37.83
CA LEU A 149 17.26 9.75 -38.35
C LEU A 149 16.44 9.29 -39.57
N ASN A 150 15.26 9.84 -39.79
CA ASN A 150 14.43 9.56 -40.97
C ASN A 150 14.67 10.53 -42.13
N SER A 151 15.36 11.65 -41.87
CA SER A 151 15.77 12.61 -42.91
C SER A 151 16.82 12.02 -43.86
N LEU A 152 17.03 12.65 -45.01
CA LEU A 152 18.07 12.24 -45.98
C LEU A 152 19.50 12.40 -45.44
N GLU A 153 19.72 13.28 -44.44
CA GLU A 153 21.03 13.57 -43.87
C GLU A 153 21.35 12.77 -42.58
N TRP A 154 20.63 11.66 -42.35
CA TRP A 154 20.80 10.82 -41.15
C TRP A 154 22.23 10.33 -40.92
N THR A 155 23.03 10.19 -41.99
CA THR A 155 24.43 9.73 -41.92
C THR A 155 25.32 10.64 -41.08
N ARG A 156 25.00 11.95 -40.98
CA ARG A 156 25.76 12.92 -40.18
C ARG A 156 25.31 12.96 -38.71
N SER A 157 24.04 12.74 -38.45
CA SER A 157 23.46 12.79 -37.11
C SER A 157 23.68 11.50 -36.33
N LEU A 158 23.63 10.34 -36.99
CA LEU A 158 23.73 9.04 -36.33
C LEU A 158 24.97 8.86 -35.42
N PRO A 159 26.20 9.29 -35.81
CA PRO A 159 27.39 9.16 -34.96
C PRO A 159 27.35 10.01 -33.69
N HIS A 160 26.55 11.09 -33.67
CA HIS A 160 26.36 11.91 -32.47
C HIS A 160 25.39 11.26 -31.48
N MET A 161 24.51 10.39 -31.97
CA MET A 161 23.47 9.72 -31.19
C MET A 161 23.91 8.34 -30.73
N THR A 162 24.65 7.62 -31.56
CA THR A 162 25.11 6.27 -31.29
C THR A 162 26.56 6.08 -31.70
N TYR A 163 27.24 5.20 -30.96
CA TYR A 163 28.62 4.87 -31.27
C TYR A 163 28.73 4.08 -32.57
N VAL A 164 29.44 4.62 -33.56
CA VAL A 164 29.74 3.99 -34.86
C VAL A 164 31.25 3.73 -34.94
N ARG A 165 31.67 2.56 -35.42
CA ARG A 165 33.11 2.24 -35.55
C ARG A 165 33.68 2.81 -36.84
N ASP A 166 33.04 2.55 -37.98
CA ASP A 166 33.42 3.15 -39.26
C ASP A 166 32.21 3.85 -39.91
N VAL A 167 32.37 5.14 -40.19
CA VAL A 167 31.32 5.96 -40.83
C VAL A 167 31.23 5.66 -42.33
N LYS A 168 32.28 5.07 -42.93
CA LYS A 168 32.28 4.69 -44.35
C LYS A 168 31.59 3.35 -44.60
N ASP A 169 31.42 2.52 -43.57
CA ASP A 169 30.69 1.26 -43.69
C ASP A 169 29.18 1.51 -43.70
N VAL A 170 28.61 1.53 -44.91
CA VAL A 170 27.18 1.75 -45.15
C VAL A 170 26.34 0.65 -44.47
N THR A 171 26.85 -0.58 -44.36
CA THR A 171 26.10 -1.69 -43.76
C THR A 171 26.03 -1.59 -42.24
N GLU A 172 27.13 -1.18 -41.60
CA GLU A 172 27.15 -0.88 -40.17
C GLU A 172 26.21 0.30 -39.86
N MET A 173 26.30 1.37 -40.65
CA MET A 173 25.51 2.59 -40.48
C MET A 173 24.01 2.33 -40.59
N THR A 174 23.56 1.61 -41.61
CA THR A 174 22.12 1.28 -41.77
C THR A 174 21.62 0.39 -40.65
N LYS A 175 22.37 -0.67 -40.30
CA LYS A 175 22.00 -1.56 -39.20
C LYS A 175 21.91 -0.81 -37.87
N LYS A 176 22.85 0.09 -37.57
CA LYS A 176 22.83 0.89 -36.34
C LYS A 176 21.70 1.92 -36.34
N ARG A 177 21.40 2.53 -37.48
CA ARG A 177 20.23 3.41 -37.63
C ARG A 177 18.96 2.66 -37.26
N ASP A 178 18.71 1.50 -37.87
CA ASP A 178 17.48 0.73 -37.64
C ASP A 178 17.34 0.29 -36.18
N LEU A 179 18.44 -0.15 -35.56
CA LEU A 179 18.47 -0.50 -34.14
C LEU A 179 18.21 0.72 -33.24
N THR A 180 18.76 1.88 -33.59
CA THR A 180 18.56 3.12 -32.84
C THR A 180 17.12 3.58 -32.92
N VAL A 181 16.54 3.60 -34.12
CA VAL A 181 15.13 3.96 -34.35
C VAL A 181 14.22 3.04 -33.52
N LYS A 182 14.40 1.72 -33.63
CA LYS A 182 13.61 0.74 -32.86
C LYS A 182 13.75 0.92 -31.35
N TYR A 183 14.95 1.25 -30.87
CA TYR A 183 15.19 1.53 -29.45
C TYR A 183 14.46 2.78 -28.98
N ILE A 184 14.55 3.89 -29.74
CA ILE A 184 13.86 5.13 -29.41
C ILE A 184 12.34 4.93 -29.44
N GLU A 185 11.78 4.23 -30.43
CA GLU A 185 10.36 3.87 -30.49
C GLU A 185 9.91 3.08 -29.26
N THR A 186 10.75 2.15 -28.78
CA THR A 186 10.48 1.38 -27.55
C THR A 186 10.40 2.29 -26.33
N ILE A 187 11.29 3.29 -26.22
CA ILE A 187 11.25 4.28 -25.14
C ILE A 187 10.00 5.16 -25.25
N LEU A 188 9.66 5.64 -26.43
CA LEU A 188 8.46 6.44 -26.66
C LEU A 188 7.18 5.66 -26.33
N GLY A 189 7.12 4.36 -26.63
CA GLY A 189 6.01 3.50 -26.22
C GLY A 189 5.87 3.36 -24.69
N LYS A 190 6.99 3.34 -23.96
CA LYS A 190 6.99 3.39 -22.49
C LYS A 190 6.49 4.75 -21.99
N PHE A 191 6.91 5.85 -22.63
CA PHE A 191 6.43 7.19 -22.31
C PHE A 191 4.92 7.35 -22.54
N ASP A 192 4.38 6.83 -23.64
CA ASP A 192 2.93 6.84 -23.89
C ASP A 192 2.16 6.04 -22.83
N SER A 193 2.70 4.90 -22.41
CA SER A 193 2.13 4.08 -21.33
C SER A 193 2.14 4.83 -19.99
N TYR A 194 3.24 5.54 -19.70
CA TYR A 194 3.36 6.44 -18.56
C TYR A 194 2.31 7.56 -18.62
N LYS A 195 2.19 8.26 -19.75
CA LYS A 195 1.23 9.35 -19.96
C LYS A 195 -0.21 8.87 -19.79
N LYS A 196 -0.58 7.70 -20.35
CA LYS A 196 -1.90 7.09 -20.14
C LYS A 196 -2.17 6.75 -18.67
N ARG A 197 -1.16 6.34 -17.91
CA ARG A 197 -1.30 6.09 -16.46
C ARG A 197 -1.47 7.40 -15.68
N GLU A 198 -0.68 8.42 -16.01
CA GLU A 198 -0.80 9.75 -15.42
C GLU A 198 -2.18 10.37 -15.68
N ASP A 199 -2.67 10.30 -16.93
CA ASP A 199 -3.99 10.78 -17.31
C ASP A 199 -5.10 10.06 -16.55
N ARG A 200 -4.96 8.75 -16.30
CA ARG A 200 -5.93 7.98 -15.50
C ARG A 200 -5.96 8.44 -14.06
N ILE A 201 -4.80 8.66 -13.44
CA ILE A 201 -4.70 9.14 -12.05
C ILE A 201 -5.27 10.56 -11.96
N THR A 202 -4.90 11.44 -12.89
CA THR A 202 -5.36 12.83 -12.93
C THR A 202 -6.87 12.94 -13.20
N LYS A 203 -7.42 12.10 -14.08
CA LYS A 203 -8.87 12.06 -14.32
C LYS A 203 -9.62 11.54 -13.09
N ARG A 204 -9.09 10.52 -12.40
CA ARG A 204 -9.68 10.00 -11.15
C ARG A 204 -9.65 11.05 -10.04
N SER A 205 -8.55 11.77 -9.86
CA SER A 205 -8.49 12.85 -8.87
C SER A 205 -9.49 13.97 -9.19
N LYS A 206 -9.66 14.33 -10.47
CA LYS A 206 -10.66 15.32 -10.90
C LYS A 206 -12.10 14.81 -10.80
N LEU A 207 -12.36 13.53 -11.06
CA LEU A 207 -13.67 12.90 -10.88
C LEU A 207 -14.04 12.81 -9.40
N ARG A 208 -13.09 12.54 -8.49
CA ARG A 208 -13.32 12.64 -7.04
C ARG A 208 -13.73 14.04 -6.57
N LEU A 209 -13.33 15.11 -7.28
CA LEU A 209 -13.83 16.46 -7.03
C LEU A 209 -15.22 16.74 -7.64
N ARG A 210 -15.65 16.00 -8.67
CA ARG A 210 -16.95 16.21 -9.35
C ARG A 210 -18.05 15.23 -8.92
N GLU A 211 -17.71 14.01 -8.49
CA GLU A 211 -18.65 12.98 -8.04
C GLU A 211 -19.01 13.15 -6.56
N LYS A 212 -19.35 14.37 -6.14
CA LYS A 212 -20.11 14.56 -4.90
C LYS A 212 -21.59 14.14 -5.05
N ASP A 213 -22.04 13.80 -6.27
CA ASP A 213 -23.48 13.75 -6.52
C ASP A 213 -24.12 12.38 -6.77
N LEU A 214 -23.49 11.30 -7.27
CA LEU A 214 -24.31 10.17 -7.79
C LEU A 214 -23.76 8.71 -7.73
N GLN A 215 -22.80 8.35 -6.87
CA GLN A 215 -22.44 6.93 -6.70
C GLN A 215 -23.00 6.35 -5.39
N ILE A 216 -24.26 5.91 -5.44
CA ILE A 216 -24.89 5.11 -4.38
C ILE A 216 -24.29 3.69 -4.43
N TYR A 217 -23.22 3.49 -3.66
CA TYR A 217 -22.72 2.21 -3.14
C TYR A 217 -22.34 1.11 -4.15
N THR A 218 -21.64 1.44 -5.23
CA THR A 218 -20.85 0.45 -5.98
C THR A 218 -19.49 0.25 -5.30
N LYS A 219 -19.31 -0.93 -4.67
CA LYS A 219 -18.06 -1.49 -4.10
C LYS A 219 -16.86 -0.54 -4.10
N VAL A 220 -16.80 0.33 -3.10
CA VAL A 220 -15.60 1.12 -2.82
C VAL A 220 -14.58 0.19 -2.17
N ASP A 221 -13.40 0.07 -2.76
CA ASP A 221 -12.34 -0.81 -2.24
C ASP A 221 -11.88 -0.34 -0.86
N LYS A 222 -11.80 -1.26 0.11
CA LYS A 222 -11.43 -0.95 1.50
C LYS A 222 -10.03 -0.30 1.62
N TYR A 223 -9.17 -0.49 0.61
CA TYR A 223 -7.82 0.09 0.57
C TYR A 223 -7.78 1.53 0.05
N ASP A 224 -8.83 2.02 -0.64
CA ASP A 224 -8.96 3.44 -1.00
C ASP A 224 -9.18 4.34 0.24
N TYR A 225 -9.56 3.73 1.38
CA TYR A 225 -9.79 4.39 2.68
C TYR A 225 -8.51 4.73 3.44
N MET A 226 -7.41 4.02 3.22
CA MET A 226 -6.15 4.28 3.94
C MET A 226 -5.46 5.58 3.51
N ALA A 227 -5.86 6.17 2.40
CA ALA A 227 -5.34 7.48 1.97
C ALA A 227 -5.90 8.66 2.79
N GLU A 228 -6.94 8.44 3.60
CA GLU A 228 -7.55 9.47 4.47
C GLU A 228 -7.48 9.10 5.97
N SER A 229 -6.58 8.20 6.36
CA SER A 229 -6.27 7.92 7.77
C SER A 229 -4.90 8.55 8.08
N ALA A 230 -4.68 9.38 9.10
CA ALA A 230 -5.44 9.63 10.31
C ALA A 230 -5.00 10.99 10.92
N THR A 231 -5.84 11.52 11.81
CA THR A 231 -5.64 12.71 12.68
C THR A 231 -6.09 14.04 12.06
N ASP A 232 -7.41 14.27 12.04
CA ASP A 232 -7.93 15.65 12.01
C ASP A 232 -7.72 16.24 13.41
N GLU A 233 -7.08 17.41 13.49
CA GLU A 233 -6.81 18.16 14.75
C GLU A 233 -8.07 18.37 15.62
N GLU A 234 -9.26 18.32 15.00
CA GLU A 234 -10.56 18.38 15.68
C GLU A 234 -10.85 17.19 16.61
N GLU A 235 -10.18 16.03 16.41
CA GLU A 235 -10.45 14.80 17.17
C GLU A 235 -9.66 14.67 18.47
N GLU A 236 -8.70 15.57 18.73
CA GLU A 236 -7.76 15.48 19.85
C GLU A 236 -8.40 15.64 21.24
N ASN A 237 -9.55 16.33 21.33
CA ASN A 237 -10.25 16.60 22.59
C ASN A 237 -11.56 15.82 22.77
N MET A 238 -11.86 14.87 21.90
CA MET A 238 -13.12 14.11 21.94
C MET A 238 -12.94 12.76 22.63
N THR A 239 -13.96 12.30 23.33
CA THR A 239 -13.98 10.94 23.88
C THR A 239 -14.10 9.90 22.77
N ASN A 240 -13.67 8.65 23.02
CA ASN A 240 -13.73 7.57 22.01
C ASN A 240 -15.12 7.36 21.41
N GLU A 241 -16.19 7.56 22.19
CA GLU A 241 -17.57 7.47 21.71
C GLU A 241 -17.95 8.65 20.80
N GLU A 242 -17.46 9.84 21.11
CA GLU A 242 -17.65 11.05 20.32
C GLU A 242 -16.84 10.99 19.03
N ILE A 243 -15.58 10.53 19.08
CA ILE A 243 -14.76 10.26 17.89
C ILE A 243 -15.48 9.29 16.97
N LYS A 244 -16.05 8.20 17.52
CA LYS A 244 -16.80 7.24 16.72
C LYS A 244 -18.03 7.88 16.08
N LYS A 245 -18.82 8.66 16.82
CA LYS A 245 -19.98 9.38 16.27
C LYS A 245 -19.60 10.47 15.27
N HIS A 246 -18.48 11.15 15.49
CA HIS A 246 -17.95 12.20 14.61
C HIS A 246 -17.47 11.60 13.29
N ARG A 247 -16.70 10.52 13.35
CA ARG A 247 -16.29 9.75 12.18
C ARG A 247 -17.50 9.18 11.45
N GLU A 248 -18.48 8.61 12.15
CA GLU A 248 -19.74 8.18 11.55
C GLU A 248 -20.47 9.35 10.88
N ARG A 249 -20.53 10.54 11.49
CA ARG A 249 -21.15 11.73 10.92
C ARG A 249 -20.40 12.27 9.70
N LYS A 250 -19.06 12.34 9.73
CA LYS A 250 -18.21 12.70 8.58
C LYS A 250 -18.40 11.70 7.44
N LEU A 251 -18.47 10.41 7.75
CA LEU A 251 -18.77 9.36 6.78
C LEU A 251 -20.17 9.54 6.17
N PHE A 252 -21.20 9.82 6.98
CA PHE A 252 -22.55 10.08 6.46
C PHE A 252 -22.65 11.37 5.64
N ALA A 253 -21.92 12.42 6.02
CA ALA A 253 -21.86 13.67 5.27
C ALA A 253 -21.15 13.49 3.92
N LYS A 254 -20.15 12.61 3.85
CA LYS A 254 -19.34 12.39 2.65
C LYS A 254 -19.95 11.37 1.69
N PHE A 255 -20.52 10.28 2.21
CA PHE A 255 -20.96 9.13 1.41
C PHE A 255 -22.46 8.90 1.42
N GLY A 256 -23.21 9.72 2.16
CA GLY A 256 -24.66 9.69 2.21
C GLY A 256 -25.22 8.89 3.39
N PRO A 257 -26.53 8.99 3.63
CA PRO A 257 -27.18 8.37 4.77
C PRO A 257 -27.28 6.85 4.63
N ARG A 258 -27.39 6.17 5.78
CA ARG A 258 -27.77 4.75 5.85
C ARG A 258 -29.20 4.58 5.35
N ILE A 259 -29.37 3.77 4.31
CA ILE A 259 -30.69 3.47 3.74
C ILE A 259 -31.21 2.19 4.39
N LYS A 260 -32.38 2.28 5.02
CA LYS A 260 -33.11 1.13 5.56
C LYS A 260 -34.39 0.95 4.76
N LEU A 261 -34.51 -0.18 4.08
CA LEU A 261 -35.71 -0.55 3.32
C LEU A 261 -36.42 -1.68 4.07
N ASN A 262 -37.60 -1.38 4.62
CA ASN A 262 -38.43 -2.38 5.27
C ASN A 262 -39.21 -3.15 4.21
N LEU A 263 -38.96 -4.45 4.12
CA LEU A 263 -39.68 -5.36 3.22
C LEU A 263 -40.93 -5.91 3.92
N THR A 264 -41.93 -6.30 3.13
CA THR A 264 -43.22 -6.80 3.61
C THR A 264 -43.14 -8.14 4.36
N ASN A 265 -42.05 -8.88 4.20
CA ASN A 265 -41.81 -10.18 4.82
C ASN A 265 -41.17 -10.10 6.23
N GLY A 266 -41.19 -8.93 6.88
CA GLY A 266 -40.57 -8.73 8.19
C GLY A 266 -39.04 -8.65 8.16
N LYS A 267 -38.43 -8.53 6.98
CA LYS A 267 -36.99 -8.33 6.81
C LYS A 267 -36.70 -6.87 6.46
N THR A 268 -35.61 -6.33 6.97
CA THR A 268 -35.14 -4.99 6.65
C THR A 268 -33.81 -5.10 5.91
N LEU A 269 -33.78 -4.58 4.69
CA LEU A 269 -32.54 -4.38 3.95
C LEU A 269 -31.83 -3.15 4.48
N ILE A 270 -30.58 -3.32 4.86
CA ILE A 270 -29.73 -2.26 5.37
C ILE A 270 -28.59 -2.07 4.38
N ALA A 271 -28.58 -0.91 3.74
CA ALA A 271 -27.46 -0.43 2.94
C ALA A 271 -26.72 0.66 3.72
N GLU A 272 -25.47 0.38 4.06
CA GLU A 272 -24.54 1.33 4.69
C GLU A 272 -23.36 1.57 3.75
N PRO A 273 -22.76 2.78 3.79
CA PRO A 273 -21.46 2.99 3.17
C PRO A 273 -20.46 1.96 3.72
N PHE A 274 -19.76 1.25 2.83
CA PHE A 274 -18.63 0.34 3.15
C PHE A 274 -18.97 -0.95 3.92
N LYS A 275 -20.24 -1.25 4.14
CA LYS A 275 -20.66 -2.60 4.55
C LYS A 275 -21.44 -3.24 3.42
N GLU A 276 -21.25 -4.54 3.30
CA GLU A 276 -22.11 -5.32 2.41
C GLU A 276 -23.57 -5.16 2.84
N THR A 277 -24.44 -5.07 1.84
CA THR A 277 -25.89 -4.98 2.07
C THR A 277 -26.32 -6.18 2.88
N SER A 278 -26.87 -5.92 4.06
CA SER A 278 -27.25 -6.97 5.00
C SER A 278 -28.77 -6.99 5.17
N VAL A 279 -29.31 -8.20 5.26
CA VAL A 279 -30.73 -8.44 5.54
C VAL A 279 -30.85 -8.76 7.02
N VAL A 280 -31.59 -7.93 7.77
CA VAL A 280 -31.85 -8.14 9.20
C VAL A 280 -33.31 -8.50 9.38
N GLU A 281 -33.60 -9.54 10.17
CA GLU A 281 -34.96 -9.87 10.55
C GLU A 281 -35.45 -8.91 11.63
N THR A 282 -36.48 -8.14 11.31
CA THR A 282 -37.07 -7.17 12.23
C THR A 282 -38.12 -7.90 13.04
N ARG A 283 -37.78 -8.23 14.29
CA ARG A 283 -38.79 -8.68 15.26
C ARG A 283 -39.75 -7.52 15.52
N ARG A 284 -41.00 -7.71 15.08
CA ARG A 284 -42.13 -6.92 15.59
C ARG A 284 -42.45 -7.33 17.02
#